data_AF-A0A445ISM9-F1
#
_entry.id   AF-A0A445ISM9-F1
#
_cell.length_a   1.000
_cell.length_b   1.000
_cell.length_c   1.000
_cell.angle_alpha   90.00
_cell.angle_beta   90.00
_cell.angle_gamma   90.00
#
_symmetry.space_group_name_H-M   'P 1'
#
loop_
_entity.id
_entity.type
_entity.pdbx_description
1 polymer ?
#
loop_
_entity_poly.entity_id
_entity_poly.type
_entity_poly.pdbx_seq_one_letter_code
_entity_poly.pdbx_strand_id
1 'polypeptide(L)'
;MFTLTEASSDVPIFLRENCTTIETFISNTTFQFNLITLLSSLSSNATGNTQFYNTTLSGKSSSDTVYGLFLCRGDVPPQLCQQCVLNAIQRLSNQSSDTCKFAKSAIIWYDECLVRYSNWYFFSTVDTRPRMRLRNTANVSDTKSFLRLLYTTLNETADEAANSSNGAKLYATKQAKISGFQTLYCMTQCTPDLSPQDCRRCLSGVIGDLSWCCPGSQGGRVLYPSCNFRYELYPFYRMDSPAPEGIISPTHSTMDKGEAGKKGISSEIATATFVSITVAGLSWVFGS
;
A
#
# COMPACT_ATOMS: atom_id res chain seq x y z
N MET A 1 20.09 16.23 -16.53
CA MET A 1 19.98 15.25 -15.44
C MET A 1 18.62 15.48 -14.79
N PHE A 2 17.58 14.83 -15.31
CA PHE A 2 16.21 14.97 -14.81
C PHE A 2 15.99 13.85 -13.78
N THR A 3 15.95 14.20 -12.51
CA THR A 3 15.43 13.32 -11.45
C THR A 3 13.91 13.31 -11.57
N LEU A 4 13.36 12.32 -12.29
CA LEU A 4 11.94 11.97 -12.15
C LEU A 4 11.81 11.17 -10.86
N THR A 5 11.68 11.86 -9.73
CA THR A 5 10.97 11.29 -8.60
C THR A 5 9.50 11.28 -8.99
N GLU A 6 8.98 10.15 -9.49
CA GLU A 6 7.54 9.93 -9.44
C GLU A 6 7.16 9.96 -7.96
N ALA A 7 6.61 11.10 -7.54
CA ALA A 7 5.97 11.20 -6.25
C ALA A 7 4.88 10.13 -6.22
N SER A 8 4.85 9.33 -5.15
CA SER A 8 3.64 8.61 -4.74
C SER A 8 2.46 9.54 -4.94
N SER A 9 1.52 9.17 -5.83
CA SER A 9 0.25 9.87 -5.97
C SER A 9 -0.31 10.13 -4.58
N ASP A 10 -0.65 11.38 -4.26
CA ASP A 10 -1.32 11.73 -2.99
C ASP A 10 -2.79 11.29 -2.98
N VAL A 11 -3.24 10.57 -4.01
CA VAL A 11 -4.60 10.07 -4.17
C VAL A 11 -4.59 8.54 -4.24
N PRO A 12 -5.46 7.85 -3.47
CA PRO A 12 -5.58 6.39 -3.52
C PRO A 12 -5.97 5.85 -4.89
N ILE A 13 -5.28 4.80 -5.35
CA ILE A 13 -5.49 4.21 -6.68
C ILE A 13 -6.30 2.91 -6.56
N PHE A 14 -7.52 2.90 -7.10
CA PHE A 14 -8.34 1.68 -7.14
C PHE A 14 -7.70 0.60 -8.03
N LEU A 15 -7.61 -0.63 -7.54
CA LEU A 15 -7.07 -1.76 -8.29
C LEU A 15 -8.16 -2.74 -8.73
N ARG A 16 -8.84 -3.36 -7.76
CA ARG A 16 -9.78 -4.46 -7.98
C ARG A 16 -10.80 -4.53 -6.85
N GLU A 17 -11.94 -5.13 -7.13
CA GLU A 17 -12.91 -5.55 -6.12
C GLU A 17 -13.44 -6.95 -6.45
N ASN A 18 -13.87 -7.66 -5.43
CA ASN A 18 -14.56 -8.93 -5.58
C ASN A 18 -15.67 -9.04 -4.54
N CYS A 19 -16.83 -9.45 -5.02
CA CYS A 19 -18.05 -9.54 -4.24
C CYS A 19 -18.70 -10.89 -4.51
N THR A 20 -19.19 -11.54 -3.46
CA THR A 20 -19.89 -12.82 -3.61
C THR A 20 -21.21 -12.61 -4.35
N THR A 21 -21.51 -13.49 -5.29
CA THR A 21 -22.82 -13.56 -5.98
C THR A 21 -23.70 -14.68 -5.43
N ILE A 22 -23.16 -15.52 -4.55
CA ILE A 22 -23.83 -16.71 -4.02
C ILE A 22 -24.59 -16.38 -2.75
N GLU A 23 -23.95 -15.64 -1.83
CA GLU A 23 -24.53 -15.28 -0.55
C GLU A 23 -24.91 -13.81 -0.54
N THR A 24 -26.19 -13.55 -0.80
CA THR A 24 -26.74 -12.19 -0.81
C THR A 24 -27.65 -11.93 0.38
N PHE A 25 -27.76 -10.66 0.78
CA PHE A 25 -28.75 -10.21 1.75
C PHE A 25 -29.91 -9.49 1.04
N ILE A 26 -31.01 -9.27 1.75
CA ILE A 26 -32.14 -8.50 1.23
C ILE A 26 -32.09 -7.10 1.86
N SER A 27 -32.53 -6.07 1.13
CA SER A 27 -32.66 -4.71 1.68
C SER A 27 -33.47 -4.67 2.98
N ASN A 28 -33.14 -3.71 3.85
CA ASN A 28 -33.75 -3.45 5.15
C ASN A 28 -33.66 -4.61 6.15
N THR A 29 -32.63 -5.46 6.03
CA THR A 29 -32.35 -6.54 6.98
C THR A 29 -31.40 -6.10 8.10
N THR A 30 -31.41 -6.84 9.22
CA THR A 30 -30.44 -6.64 10.31
C THR A 30 -28.99 -6.80 9.82
N PHE A 31 -28.72 -7.75 8.92
CA PHE A 31 -27.43 -7.86 8.27
C PHE A 31 -27.00 -6.56 7.56
N GLN A 32 -27.88 -5.94 6.76
CA GLN A 32 -27.57 -4.69 6.08
C GLN A 32 -27.25 -3.57 7.08
N PHE A 33 -28.04 -3.44 8.14
CA PHE A 33 -27.78 -2.46 9.20
C PHE A 33 -26.41 -2.70 9.86
N ASN A 34 -26.13 -3.94 10.26
CA ASN A 34 -24.85 -4.33 10.85
C ASN A 34 -23.67 -4.07 9.92
N LEU A 35 -23.82 -4.32 8.61
CA LEU A 35 -22.81 -4.03 7.61
C LEU A 35 -22.54 -2.53 7.51
N ILE A 36 -23.59 -1.69 7.46
CA ILE A 36 -23.43 -0.22 7.43
C ILE A 36 -22.72 0.27 8.70
N THR A 37 -23.11 -0.24 9.87
CA THR A 37 -22.46 0.11 11.14
C THR A 37 -20.99 -0.34 11.17
N LEU A 38 -20.70 -1.55 10.68
CA LEU A 38 -19.35 -2.07 10.59
C LEU A 38 -18.48 -1.22 9.66
N LEU A 39 -18.97 -0.88 8.46
CA LEU A 39 -18.24 -0.04 7.52
C LEU A 39 -17.99 1.35 8.12
N SER A 40 -18.97 1.94 8.82
CA SER A 40 -18.77 3.19 9.56
C SER A 40 -17.69 3.05 10.64
N SER A 41 -17.67 1.95 11.40
CA SER A 41 -16.65 1.66 12.40
C SER A 41 -15.25 1.53 11.79
N LEU A 42 -15.11 0.88 10.63
CA LEU A 42 -13.84 0.81 9.92
C LEU A 42 -13.35 2.21 9.50
N SER A 43 -14.24 3.06 8.97
CA SER A 43 -13.87 4.42 8.56
C SER A 43 -13.42 5.31 9.72
N SER A 44 -14.07 5.21 10.88
CA SER A 44 -13.74 6.05 12.05
C SER A 44 -12.44 5.61 12.74
N ASN A 45 -12.09 4.33 12.63
CA ASN A 45 -10.84 3.78 13.17
C ASN A 45 -9.65 3.88 12.21
N ALA A 46 -9.87 4.29 10.95
CA ALA A 46 -8.80 4.65 10.02
C ALA A 46 -8.24 6.06 10.32
N THR A 47 -7.86 6.30 11.58
CA THR A 47 -7.35 7.59 12.07
C THR A 47 -6.02 7.42 12.79
N GLY A 48 -5.25 8.52 12.85
CA GLY A 48 -3.91 8.51 13.45
C GLY A 48 -2.99 7.49 12.76
N ASN A 49 -2.24 6.72 13.53
CA ASN A 49 -1.28 5.75 13.00
C ASN A 49 -1.88 4.34 12.82
N THR A 50 -3.21 4.19 12.82
CA THR A 50 -3.88 2.89 12.70
C THR A 50 -3.82 2.41 11.26
N GLN A 51 -2.88 1.52 10.94
CA GLN A 51 -2.73 0.93 9.60
C GLN A 51 -3.45 -0.41 9.44
N PHE A 52 -3.90 -1.01 10.53
CA PHE A 52 -4.71 -2.22 10.53
C PHE A 52 -5.74 -2.13 11.64
N TYR A 53 -6.97 -2.50 11.32
CA TYR A 53 -8.05 -2.60 12.29
C TYR A 53 -9.03 -3.65 11.81
N ASN A 54 -9.47 -4.50 12.73
CA ASN A 54 -10.55 -5.44 12.51
C ASN A 54 -11.64 -5.23 13.56
N THR A 55 -12.87 -5.54 13.20
CA THR A 55 -14.02 -5.43 14.11
C THR A 55 -15.11 -6.40 13.71
N THR A 56 -15.97 -6.71 14.67
CA THR A 56 -17.12 -7.59 14.49
C THR A 56 -18.37 -6.86 14.95
N LEU A 57 -19.40 -6.86 14.13
CA LEU A 57 -20.74 -6.44 14.51
C LEU A 57 -21.58 -7.70 14.70
N SER A 58 -21.76 -8.10 15.95
CA SER A 58 -22.52 -9.30 16.33
C SER A 58 -24.01 -9.08 16.12
N GLY A 59 -24.64 -10.01 15.39
CA GLY A 59 -26.09 -10.09 15.28
C GLY A 59 -26.74 -10.85 16.44
N LYS A 60 -28.07 -10.78 16.54
CA LYS A 60 -28.85 -11.67 17.42
C LYS A 60 -28.76 -13.13 16.97
N SER A 61 -28.63 -13.33 15.66
CA SER A 61 -28.37 -14.62 15.02
C SER A 61 -26.99 -14.59 14.37
N SER A 62 -26.36 -15.76 14.18
CA SER A 62 -25.10 -15.86 13.44
C SER A 62 -25.22 -15.38 11.99
N SER A 63 -26.42 -15.47 11.38
CA SER A 63 -26.67 -15.00 10.02
C SER A 63 -26.66 -13.47 9.86
N ASP A 64 -26.72 -12.74 10.97
CA ASP A 64 -26.69 -11.27 11.00
C ASP A 64 -25.30 -10.72 11.40
N THR A 65 -24.37 -11.57 11.83
CA THR A 65 -23.03 -11.15 12.23
C THR A 65 -22.20 -10.76 11.02
N VAL A 66 -21.45 -9.66 11.13
CA VAL A 66 -20.54 -9.18 10.09
C VAL A 66 -19.14 -9.01 10.69
N TYR A 67 -18.15 -9.58 10.01
CA TYR A 67 -16.73 -9.42 10.30
C TYR A 67 -16.11 -8.52 9.27
N GLY A 68 -15.19 -7.65 9.65
CA GLY A 68 -14.50 -6.78 8.71
C GLY A 68 -13.17 -6.26 9.20
N LEU A 69 -12.34 -5.89 8.24
CA LEU A 69 -11.04 -5.26 8.50
C LEU A 69 -10.66 -4.28 7.39
N PHE A 70 -9.71 -3.42 7.71
CA PHE A 70 -8.88 -2.76 6.71
C PHE A 70 -7.40 -3.01 7.00
N LEU A 71 -6.59 -2.93 5.94
CA LEU A 71 -5.13 -2.91 6.03
C LEU A 71 -4.60 -1.86 5.05
N CYS A 72 -3.77 -0.96 5.54
CA CYS A 72 -2.98 -0.05 4.73
C CYS A 72 -1.59 -0.62 4.44
N ARG A 73 -1.03 -0.26 3.29
CA ARG A 73 0.32 -0.65 2.91
C ARG A 73 1.34 -0.06 3.90
N GLY A 74 2.40 -0.81 4.21
CA GLY A 74 3.26 -0.50 5.36
C GLY A 74 3.97 0.86 5.31
N ASP A 75 4.25 1.37 4.11
CA ASP A 75 4.90 2.66 3.83
C ASP A 75 3.91 3.82 3.63
N VAL A 76 2.61 3.57 3.64
CA VAL A 76 1.58 4.60 3.40
C VAL A 76 1.40 5.47 4.65
N PRO A 77 1.48 6.81 4.53
CA PRO A 77 1.29 7.70 5.67
C PRO A 77 -0.17 7.72 6.15
N PRO A 78 -0.39 8.09 7.42
CA PRO A 78 -1.70 8.18 8.06
C PRO A 78 -2.83 8.77 7.22
N GLN A 79 -2.62 9.95 6.64
CA GLN A 79 -3.65 10.69 5.91
C GLN A 79 -4.06 9.97 4.62
N LEU A 80 -3.10 9.40 3.90
CA LEU A 80 -3.35 8.67 2.67
C LEU A 80 -4.02 7.31 2.96
N CYS A 81 -3.63 6.66 4.06
CA CYS A 81 -4.29 5.46 4.57
C CYS A 81 -5.77 5.74 4.90
N GLN A 82 -6.04 6.79 5.66
CA GLN A 82 -7.40 7.23 6.00
C GLN A 82 -8.23 7.48 4.73
N GLN A 83 -7.69 8.27 3.78
CA GLN A 83 -8.37 8.57 2.53
C GLN A 83 -8.66 7.30 1.71
N CYS A 84 -7.72 6.37 1.66
CA CYS A 84 -7.88 5.11 0.96
C CYS A 84 -9.03 4.27 1.55
N VAL A 85 -9.06 4.13 2.88
CA VAL A 85 -10.11 3.37 3.57
C VAL A 85 -11.47 4.03 3.37
N LEU A 86 -11.55 5.36 3.43
CA LEU A 86 -12.78 6.11 3.14
C LEU A 86 -13.28 5.87 1.71
N ASN A 87 -12.39 5.94 0.71
CA ASN A 87 -12.74 5.70 -0.69
C ASN A 87 -13.24 4.26 -0.90
N ALA A 88 -12.56 3.28 -0.29
CA ALA A 88 -12.96 1.89 -0.34
C ALA A 88 -14.33 1.65 0.29
N ILE A 89 -14.60 2.24 1.46
CA ILE A 89 -15.88 2.14 2.16
C ILE A 89 -16.99 2.82 1.37
N GLN A 90 -16.74 4.00 0.80
CA GLN A 90 -17.72 4.70 -0.04
C GLN A 90 -18.09 3.84 -1.25
N ARG A 91 -17.11 3.18 -1.88
CA ARG A 91 -17.35 2.29 -3.02
C ARG A 91 -18.13 1.04 -2.63
N LEU A 92 -17.79 0.39 -1.52
CA LEU A 92 -18.52 -0.77 -0.99
C LEU A 92 -19.94 -0.42 -0.53
N SER A 93 -20.13 0.79 0.01
CA SER A 93 -21.43 1.28 0.45
C SER A 93 -22.32 1.72 -0.71
N ASN A 94 -21.76 1.96 -1.89
CA ASN A 94 -22.50 2.46 -3.03
C ASN A 94 -23.46 1.40 -3.58
N GLN A 95 -24.69 1.40 -3.06
CA GLN A 95 -25.77 0.50 -3.47
C GLN A 95 -26.27 0.74 -4.90
N SER A 96 -25.81 1.80 -5.58
CA SER A 96 -26.12 2.04 -6.99
C SER A 96 -25.19 1.29 -7.97
N SER A 97 -24.08 0.74 -7.48
CA SER A 97 -23.21 -0.13 -8.28
C SER A 97 -23.71 -1.57 -8.24
N ASP A 98 -23.96 -2.19 -9.40
CA ASP A 98 -24.45 -3.58 -9.48
C ASP A 98 -23.42 -4.61 -8.97
N THR A 99 -22.14 -4.27 -8.92
CA THR A 99 -21.04 -5.24 -8.69
C THR A 99 -21.06 -5.88 -7.29
N CYS A 100 -21.42 -5.12 -6.26
CA CYS A 100 -21.39 -5.55 -4.85
C CYS A 100 -22.72 -5.36 -4.14
N LYS A 101 -23.76 -5.06 -4.94
CA LYS A 101 -25.11 -4.84 -4.45
C LYS A 101 -25.58 -6.11 -3.75
N PHE A 102 -25.90 -5.99 -2.46
CA PHE A 102 -26.38 -7.08 -1.63
C PHE A 102 -25.39 -8.21 -1.29
N ALA A 103 -24.11 -8.09 -1.61
CA ALA A 103 -23.14 -9.13 -1.29
C ALA A 103 -22.96 -9.26 0.24
N LYS A 104 -23.00 -10.48 0.79
CA LYS A 104 -22.68 -10.72 2.20
C LYS A 104 -21.17 -10.77 2.49
N SER A 105 -20.36 -10.83 1.44
CA SER A 105 -18.91 -10.82 1.51
C SER A 105 -18.32 -10.03 0.36
N ALA A 106 -17.37 -9.16 0.67
CA ALA A 106 -16.64 -8.40 -0.32
C ALA A 106 -15.21 -8.10 0.13
N ILE A 107 -14.33 -7.93 -0.85
CA ILE A 107 -12.98 -7.39 -0.66
C ILE A 107 -12.69 -6.40 -1.78
N ILE A 108 -12.07 -5.29 -1.42
CA ILE A 108 -11.62 -4.25 -2.34
C ILE A 108 -10.15 -3.94 -2.08
N TRP A 109 -9.39 -3.78 -3.16
CA TRP A 109 -7.98 -3.41 -3.13
C TRP A 109 -7.77 -2.09 -3.85
N TYR A 110 -7.09 -1.18 -3.16
CA TYR A 110 -6.40 -0.02 -3.69
C TYR A 110 -4.88 -0.30 -3.62
N ASP A 111 -4.06 0.57 -4.22
CA ASP A 111 -2.60 0.45 -4.10
C ASP A 111 -2.10 0.70 -2.66
N GLU A 112 -2.86 1.49 -1.91
CA GLU A 112 -2.50 1.98 -0.58
C GLU A 112 -3.21 1.22 0.55
N CYS A 113 -4.31 0.53 0.27
CA CYS A 113 -5.07 -0.21 1.28
C CYS A 113 -5.95 -1.31 0.68
N LEU A 114 -6.43 -2.21 1.54
CA LEU A 114 -7.54 -3.12 1.28
C LEU A 114 -8.60 -2.99 2.37
N VAL A 115 -9.87 -3.22 2.01
CA VAL A 115 -10.99 -3.33 2.94
C VAL A 115 -11.73 -4.63 2.62
N ARG A 116 -12.08 -5.39 3.65
CA ARG A 116 -12.78 -6.68 3.52
C ARG A 116 -13.88 -6.78 4.56
N TYR A 117 -15.03 -7.33 4.15
CA TYR A 117 -16.06 -7.81 5.07
C TYR A 117 -16.61 -9.17 4.65
N SER A 118 -17.19 -9.90 5.60
CA SER A 118 -17.86 -11.18 5.37
C SER A 118 -18.83 -11.51 6.49
N ASN A 119 -19.83 -12.34 6.19
CA ASN A 119 -20.67 -13.03 7.16
C ASN A 119 -20.00 -14.29 7.76
N TRP A 120 -18.83 -14.69 7.25
CA TRP A 120 -18.02 -15.76 7.79
C TRP A 120 -16.84 -15.19 8.58
N TYR A 121 -16.45 -15.87 9.66
CA TYR A 121 -15.24 -15.49 10.39
C TYR A 121 -14.01 -15.79 9.52
N PHE A 122 -13.12 -14.81 9.36
CA PHE A 122 -11.90 -14.95 8.55
C PHE A 122 -10.64 -14.39 9.21
N PHE A 123 -10.71 -13.91 10.46
CA PHE A 123 -9.54 -13.37 11.13
C PHE A 123 -8.55 -14.48 11.49
N SER A 124 -7.27 -14.12 11.52
CA SER A 124 -6.15 -15.00 11.88
C SER A 124 -6.10 -16.32 11.08
N THR A 125 -6.72 -16.34 9.90
CA THR A 125 -6.81 -17.51 9.03
C THR A 125 -6.27 -17.15 7.66
N VAL A 126 -5.40 -17.99 7.11
CA VAL A 126 -4.87 -17.79 5.76
C VAL A 126 -5.96 -17.99 4.73
N ASP A 127 -6.26 -16.93 3.99
CA ASP A 127 -7.16 -16.96 2.86
C ASP A 127 -6.44 -16.51 1.58
N THR A 128 -6.45 -17.40 0.59
CA THR A 128 -5.80 -17.21 -0.71
C THR A 128 -6.80 -16.93 -1.82
N ARG A 129 -8.10 -16.80 -1.52
CA ARG A 129 -9.16 -16.62 -2.52
C ARG A 129 -10.14 -15.51 -2.13
N PRO A 130 -10.57 -14.68 -3.11
CA PRO A 130 -10.19 -14.71 -4.52
C PRO A 130 -8.74 -14.25 -4.73
N ARG A 131 -8.13 -14.67 -5.85
CA ARG A 131 -6.80 -14.20 -6.26
C ARG A 131 -6.93 -13.22 -7.41
N MET A 132 -6.27 -12.07 -7.30
CA MET A 132 -6.25 -11.06 -8.36
C MET A 132 -4.84 -10.85 -8.87
N ARG A 133 -4.73 -10.51 -10.17
CA ARG A 133 -3.46 -10.17 -10.80
C ARG A 133 -3.49 -8.80 -11.47
N LEU A 134 -2.37 -8.10 -11.38
CA LEU A 134 -2.06 -6.93 -12.19
C LEU A 134 -0.65 -7.09 -12.75
N ARG A 135 -0.44 -6.64 -13.99
CA ARG A 135 0.87 -6.72 -14.64
C ARG A 135 1.17 -5.45 -15.42
N ASN A 136 2.44 -5.10 -15.46
CA ASN A 136 2.97 -4.19 -16.45
C ASN A 136 2.87 -4.87 -17.84
N THR A 137 2.49 -4.11 -18.88
CA THR A 137 2.39 -4.61 -20.24
C THR A 137 3.74 -4.71 -20.94
N ALA A 138 4.75 -3.99 -20.46
CA ALA A 138 6.12 -4.10 -20.92
C ALA A 138 6.78 -5.36 -20.39
N ASN A 139 7.64 -5.95 -21.22
CA ASN A 139 8.38 -7.17 -20.88
C ASN A 139 9.86 -6.86 -20.64
N VAL A 140 10.51 -7.73 -19.87
CA VAL A 140 11.97 -7.75 -19.72
C VAL A 140 12.61 -8.46 -20.92
N SER A 141 13.85 -8.11 -21.24
CA SER A 141 14.60 -8.72 -22.35
C SER A 141 15.05 -10.15 -22.01
N ASP A 142 15.76 -10.34 -20.89
CA ASP A 142 16.15 -11.66 -20.39
C ASP A 142 15.19 -12.15 -19.31
N THR A 143 14.13 -12.84 -19.75
CA THR A 143 13.09 -13.36 -18.85
C THR A 143 13.64 -14.39 -17.86
N LYS A 144 14.59 -15.25 -18.25
CA LYS A 144 15.06 -16.35 -17.39
C LYS A 144 15.89 -15.82 -16.23
N SER A 145 16.87 -14.98 -16.52
CA SER A 145 17.72 -14.39 -15.48
C SER A 145 16.92 -13.46 -14.57
N PHE A 146 15.99 -12.69 -15.15
CA PHE A 146 15.09 -11.83 -14.39
C PHE A 146 14.20 -12.62 -13.43
N LEU A 147 13.54 -13.69 -13.89
CA LEU A 147 12.68 -14.50 -13.03
C LEU A 147 13.47 -15.14 -11.88
N ARG A 148 14.70 -15.61 -12.13
CA ARG A 148 15.56 -16.14 -11.07
C ARG A 148 15.83 -15.09 -9.99
N LEU A 149 16.24 -13.88 -10.40
CA LEU A 149 16.47 -12.78 -9.48
C LEU A 149 15.19 -12.41 -8.72
N LEU A 150 14.07 -12.29 -9.43
CA LEU A 150 12.77 -11.92 -8.88
C LEU A 150 12.28 -12.92 -7.82
N TYR A 151 12.34 -14.23 -8.10
CA TYR A 151 11.96 -15.24 -7.11
C TYR A 151 12.86 -15.22 -5.88
N THR A 152 14.17 -15.03 -6.05
CA THR A 152 15.10 -14.90 -4.93
C THR A 152 14.75 -13.66 -4.09
N THR A 153 14.66 -12.49 -4.73
CA THR A 153 14.38 -11.23 -4.02
C THR A 153 13.03 -11.26 -3.32
N LEU A 154 11.97 -11.76 -3.96
CA LEU A 154 10.64 -11.88 -3.34
C LEU A 154 10.63 -12.84 -2.15
N ASN A 155 11.34 -13.97 -2.21
CA ASN A 155 11.42 -14.89 -1.08
C ASN A 155 12.17 -14.26 0.11
N GLU A 156 13.27 -13.56 -0.14
CA GLU A 156 13.98 -12.83 0.90
C GLU A 156 13.13 -11.71 1.50
N THR A 157 12.38 -10.95 0.68
CA THR A 157 11.42 -9.95 1.17
C THR A 157 10.32 -10.60 2.01
N ALA A 158 9.84 -11.77 1.60
CA ALA A 158 8.82 -12.50 2.35
C ALA A 158 9.32 -13.03 3.70
N ASP A 159 10.57 -13.50 3.77
CA ASP A 159 11.22 -13.89 5.02
C ASP A 159 11.33 -12.69 5.96
N GLU A 160 11.72 -11.53 5.45
CA GLU A 160 11.81 -10.28 6.23
C GLU A 160 10.44 -9.82 6.74
N ALA A 161 9.41 -9.83 5.89
CA ALA A 161 8.05 -9.46 6.28
C ALA A 161 7.51 -10.37 7.40
N ALA A 162 7.70 -11.68 7.25
CA ALA A 162 7.21 -12.67 8.21
C ALA A 162 7.96 -12.65 9.55
N ASN A 163 9.27 -12.37 9.53
CA ASN A 163 10.11 -12.33 10.73
C ASN A 163 10.16 -10.96 11.40
N SER A 164 9.43 -9.97 10.88
CA SER A 164 9.34 -8.66 11.53
C SER A 164 8.78 -8.81 12.95
N SER A 165 9.53 -8.33 13.96
CA SER A 165 9.30 -8.58 15.39
C SER A 165 7.84 -8.36 15.82
N ASN A 166 7.38 -9.11 16.83
CA ASN A 166 6.01 -9.05 17.39
C ASN A 166 5.51 -7.60 17.55
N GLY A 167 4.58 -7.19 16.68
CA GLY A 167 4.03 -5.82 16.60
C GLY A 167 4.30 -5.09 15.28
N ALA A 168 5.10 -5.66 14.38
CA ALA A 168 5.42 -5.08 13.08
C ALA A 168 4.31 -5.32 12.03
N LYS A 169 4.27 -4.44 11.02
CA LYS A 169 3.24 -4.33 9.96
C LYS A 169 3.13 -5.55 9.02
N LEU A 170 3.85 -6.64 9.30
CA LEU A 170 4.08 -7.80 8.43
C LEU A 170 4.33 -7.38 6.97
N TYR A 171 5.23 -6.41 6.81
CA TYR A 171 5.52 -5.70 5.58
C TYR A 171 7.02 -5.59 5.42
N ALA A 172 7.52 -5.83 4.21
CA ALA A 172 8.92 -5.60 3.88
C ALA A 172 9.07 -5.16 2.43
N THR A 173 10.19 -4.51 2.14
CA THR A 173 10.59 -4.14 0.80
C THR A 173 12.05 -4.49 0.58
N LYS A 174 12.42 -4.81 -0.66
CA LYS A 174 13.81 -5.08 -1.03
C LYS A 174 14.10 -4.59 -2.44
N GLN A 175 15.34 -4.17 -2.64
CA GLN A 175 15.86 -3.80 -3.95
C GLN A 175 16.92 -4.80 -4.40
N ALA A 176 16.98 -5.06 -5.71
CA ALA A 176 18.05 -5.85 -6.32
C ALA A 176 18.52 -5.22 -7.63
N LYS A 177 19.82 -5.24 -7.92
CA LYS A 177 20.36 -4.74 -9.19
C LYS A 177 20.19 -5.80 -10.29
N ILE A 178 19.65 -5.39 -11.44
CA ILE A 178 19.53 -6.25 -12.64
C ILE A 178 20.73 -6.02 -13.56
N SER A 179 20.97 -4.76 -13.91
CA SER A 179 22.07 -4.27 -14.74
C SER A 179 22.36 -2.80 -14.37
N GLY A 180 23.45 -2.20 -14.87
CA GLY A 180 24.00 -0.92 -14.36
C GLY A 180 22.99 0.21 -14.06
N PHE A 181 21.89 0.30 -14.83
CA PHE A 181 20.85 1.33 -14.63
C PHE A 181 19.48 0.79 -14.18
N GLN A 182 19.29 -0.54 -14.13
CA GLN A 182 18.00 -1.14 -13.77
C GLN A 182 18.02 -1.75 -12.37
N THR A 183 17.06 -1.34 -11.56
CA THR A 183 16.84 -1.84 -10.19
C THR A 183 15.47 -2.49 -10.12
N LEU A 184 15.42 -3.71 -9.59
CA LEU A 184 14.20 -4.39 -9.20
C LEU A 184 13.77 -3.90 -7.82
N TYR A 185 12.50 -3.50 -7.70
CA TYR A 185 11.86 -3.13 -6.44
C TYR A 185 10.82 -4.20 -6.10
N CYS A 186 10.89 -4.77 -4.90
CA CYS A 186 9.96 -5.80 -4.42
C CYS A 186 9.32 -5.35 -3.10
N MET A 187 8.05 -5.70 -2.93
CA MET A 187 7.28 -5.49 -1.71
C MET A 187 6.45 -6.73 -1.43
N THR A 188 6.39 -7.14 -0.17
CA THR A 188 5.49 -8.20 0.31
C THR A 188 4.79 -7.74 1.57
N GLN A 189 3.52 -8.13 1.73
CA GLN A 189 2.75 -7.79 2.92
C GLN A 189 1.74 -8.88 3.30
N CYS A 190 1.52 -9.07 4.60
CA CYS A 190 0.44 -9.88 5.17
C CYS A 190 -0.52 -9.02 6.01
N THR A 191 -1.72 -9.55 6.28
CA THR A 191 -2.59 -8.97 7.30
C THR A 191 -2.01 -9.21 8.70
N PRO A 192 -1.84 -8.18 9.55
CA PRO A 192 -1.23 -8.28 10.88
C PRO A 192 -1.91 -9.22 11.89
N ASP A 193 -3.10 -9.74 11.59
CA ASP A 193 -3.79 -10.75 12.40
C ASP A 193 -3.25 -12.17 12.22
N LEU A 194 -2.33 -12.39 11.28
CA LEU A 194 -1.67 -13.68 11.07
C LEU A 194 -0.45 -13.89 11.97
N SER A 195 -0.16 -15.15 12.27
CA SER A 195 1.13 -15.56 12.83
C SER A 195 2.27 -15.35 11.81
N PRO A 196 3.53 -15.20 12.25
CA PRO A 196 4.70 -15.20 11.36
C PRO A 196 4.72 -16.40 10.39
N GLN A 197 4.39 -17.59 10.90
CA GLN A 197 4.37 -18.83 10.11
C GLN A 197 3.29 -18.80 9.03
N ASP A 198 2.08 -18.34 9.39
CA ASP A 198 0.96 -18.22 8.46
C ASP A 198 1.18 -17.12 7.42
N CYS A 199 1.78 -15.99 7.83
CA CYS A 199 2.21 -14.96 6.91
C CYS A 199 3.20 -15.51 5.89
N ARG A 200 4.25 -16.21 6.36
CA ARG A 200 5.24 -16.79 5.46
C ARG A 200 4.64 -17.82 4.52
N ARG A 201 3.72 -18.65 5.01
CA ARG A 201 2.97 -19.64 4.22
C ARG A 201 2.12 -18.94 3.14
N CYS A 202 1.40 -17.89 3.50
CA CYS A 202 0.62 -17.11 2.55
C CYS A 202 1.53 -16.51 1.46
N LEU A 203 2.65 -15.89 1.86
CA LEU A 203 3.60 -15.28 0.94
C LEU A 203 4.26 -16.31 0.00
N SER A 204 4.57 -17.52 0.47
CA SER A 204 4.98 -18.62 -0.42
C SER A 204 3.92 -18.92 -1.48
N GLY A 205 2.66 -19.01 -1.06
CA GLY A 205 1.54 -19.28 -1.96
C GLY A 205 1.32 -18.16 -2.99
N VAL A 206 1.41 -16.90 -2.57
CA VAL A 206 1.18 -15.76 -3.47
C VAL A 206 2.34 -15.58 -4.45
N ILE A 207 3.59 -15.79 -4.02
CA ILE A 207 4.77 -15.81 -4.90
C ILE A 207 4.70 -16.97 -5.91
N GLY A 208 4.21 -18.15 -5.51
CA GLY A 208 4.02 -19.28 -6.41
C GLY A 208 3.10 -18.98 -7.61
N ASP A 209 2.14 -18.06 -7.42
CA ASP A 209 1.20 -17.61 -8.44
C ASP A 209 1.80 -16.61 -9.45
N LEU A 210 3.07 -16.24 -9.31
CA LEU A 210 3.79 -15.38 -10.26
C LEU A 210 3.79 -15.98 -11.68
N SER A 211 3.96 -17.31 -11.78
CA SER A 211 3.90 -18.06 -13.04
C SER A 211 2.55 -17.92 -13.78
N TRP A 212 1.44 -17.80 -13.03
CA TRP A 212 0.11 -17.55 -13.58
C TRP A 212 -0.14 -16.06 -13.88
N CYS A 213 0.49 -15.17 -13.12
CA CYS A 213 0.20 -13.76 -13.15
C CYS A 213 0.87 -13.01 -14.31
N CYS A 214 2.20 -13.04 -14.32
CA CYS A 214 3.04 -12.04 -14.99
C CYS A 214 4.45 -12.53 -15.39
N PRO A 215 4.61 -13.75 -15.93
CA PRO A 215 5.93 -14.22 -16.36
C PRO A 215 6.51 -13.29 -17.44
N GLY A 216 7.72 -12.78 -17.18
CA GLY A 216 8.45 -11.90 -18.12
C GLY A 216 7.98 -10.43 -18.13
N SER A 217 6.97 -10.04 -17.37
CA SER A 217 6.56 -8.64 -17.27
C SER A 217 7.52 -7.84 -16.38
N GLN A 218 7.77 -6.56 -16.72
CA GLN A 218 8.63 -5.65 -15.94
C GLN A 218 8.06 -5.35 -14.54
N GLY A 219 6.76 -5.54 -14.37
CA GLY A 219 6.08 -5.34 -13.10
C GLY A 219 4.90 -6.28 -12.96
N GLY A 220 4.56 -6.62 -11.73
CA GLY A 220 3.54 -7.59 -11.44
C GLY A 220 3.09 -7.57 -9.99
N ARG A 221 1.81 -7.91 -9.80
CA ARG A 221 1.17 -7.99 -8.50
C ARG A 221 0.25 -9.19 -8.44
N VAL A 222 0.30 -9.93 -7.35
CA VAL A 222 -0.72 -10.91 -7.00
C VAL A 222 -1.29 -10.54 -5.64
N LEU A 223 -2.61 -10.44 -5.58
CA LEU A 223 -3.36 -10.04 -4.40
C LEU A 223 -4.17 -11.23 -3.90
N TYR A 224 -3.86 -11.71 -2.70
CA TYR A 224 -4.76 -12.53 -1.89
C TYR A 224 -5.44 -11.66 -0.83
N PRO A 225 -6.50 -12.14 -0.19
CA PRO A 225 -7.09 -11.43 0.95
C PRO A 225 -6.14 -11.32 2.15
N SER A 226 -5.31 -12.33 2.40
CA SER A 226 -4.43 -12.39 3.57
C SER A 226 -3.00 -11.90 3.32
N CYS A 227 -2.55 -11.86 2.07
CA CYS A 227 -1.21 -11.36 1.72
C CYS A 227 -1.10 -10.96 0.25
N ASN A 228 -0.04 -10.23 -0.10
CA ASN A 228 0.23 -9.86 -1.48
C ASN A 228 1.71 -9.63 -1.74
N PHE A 229 2.08 -9.58 -3.03
CA PHE A 229 3.35 -9.02 -3.46
C PHE A 229 3.13 -7.98 -4.58
N ARG A 230 4.10 -7.07 -4.71
CA ARG A 230 4.29 -6.22 -5.89
C ARG A 230 5.77 -6.18 -6.24
N TYR A 231 6.08 -6.23 -7.53
CA TYR A 231 7.39 -5.87 -8.04
C TYR A 231 7.28 -4.93 -9.23
N GLU A 232 8.26 -4.06 -9.39
CA GLU A 232 8.38 -3.12 -10.51
C GLU A 232 9.87 -2.82 -10.79
N LEU A 233 10.16 -2.25 -11.97
CA LEU A 233 11.49 -1.70 -12.30
C LEU A 233 11.64 -0.21 -12.00
N TYR A 234 10.68 0.37 -11.29
CA TYR A 234 10.68 1.75 -10.81
C TYR A 234 10.29 1.78 -9.32
N PRO A 235 10.72 2.80 -8.56
CA PRO A 235 10.31 2.95 -7.17
C PRO A 235 8.79 3.16 -7.05
N PHE A 236 8.13 2.43 -6.15
CA PHE A 236 6.68 2.58 -5.92
C PHE A 236 6.28 2.63 -4.44
N TYR A 237 7.25 2.48 -3.55
CA TYR A 237 7.09 2.60 -2.11
C TYR A 237 8.00 3.68 -1.56
N ARG A 238 7.62 4.26 -0.44
CA ARG A 238 8.47 5.24 0.25
C ARG A 238 9.68 4.51 0.82
N MET A 239 10.86 5.01 0.46
CA MET A 239 12.10 4.57 1.08
C MET A 239 12.21 5.26 2.44
N ASP A 240 12.50 4.51 3.49
CA ASP A 240 13.04 5.10 4.70
C ASP A 240 14.38 5.73 4.30
N SER A 241 14.40 7.04 4.09
CA SER A 241 15.65 7.76 3.89
C SER A 241 16.41 7.64 5.20
N PRO A 242 17.66 7.13 5.20
CA PRO A 242 18.52 7.35 6.35
C PRO A 242 18.54 8.85 6.62
N ALA A 243 18.33 9.25 7.88
CA ALA A 243 18.63 10.62 8.28
C ALA A 243 20.06 10.92 7.81
N PRO A 244 20.35 12.10 7.23
CA PRO A 244 21.70 12.43 6.83
C PRO A 244 22.59 12.23 8.05
N GLU A 245 23.56 11.32 7.95
CA GLU A 245 24.61 11.21 8.97
C GLU A 245 25.22 12.60 9.08
N GLY A 246 24.95 13.28 10.19
CA GLY A 246 25.53 14.57 10.47
C GLY A 246 27.03 14.39 10.38
N ILE A 247 27.66 15.05 9.41
CA ILE A 247 29.12 15.12 9.31
C ILE A 247 29.57 15.80 10.60
N ILE A 248 29.98 15.01 11.59
CA ILE A 248 30.74 15.51 12.73
C ILE A 248 32.09 15.88 12.15
N SER A 249 32.22 17.15 11.76
CA SER A 249 33.51 17.73 11.40
C SER A 249 34.41 17.66 12.64
N PRO A 250 35.63 17.11 12.56
CA PRO A 250 36.52 17.10 13.70
C PRO A 250 37.02 18.53 13.92
N THR A 251 36.52 19.19 14.95
CA THR A 251 37.05 20.46 15.42
C THR A 251 38.44 20.20 16.00
N HIS A 252 39.48 20.48 15.23
CA HIS A 252 40.85 20.53 15.70
C HIS A 252 40.96 21.69 16.71
N SER A 253 41.04 21.35 18.00
CA SER A 253 41.34 22.30 19.05
C SER A 253 42.84 22.60 19.08
N THR A 254 43.24 23.70 18.45
CA THR A 254 44.49 24.39 18.81
C THR A 254 44.13 25.59 19.67
N MET A 255 44.47 25.52 20.96
CA MET A 255 44.57 26.70 21.80
C MET A 255 45.71 27.56 21.27
N ASP A 256 45.42 28.81 20.90
CA ASP A 256 46.39 29.87 21.15
C ASP A 256 45.68 31.20 21.50
N LYS A 257 46.32 31.93 22.40
CA LYS A 257 45.84 33.15 23.04
C LYS A 257 46.00 34.35 22.09
N GLY A 258 45.08 35.32 22.17
CA GLY A 258 45.43 36.71 21.82
C GLY A 258 44.31 37.57 21.25
N GLU A 259 43.86 38.51 22.09
CA GLU A 259 43.52 39.90 21.75
C GLU A 259 42.20 40.29 21.05
N ALA A 260 41.69 41.41 21.56
CA ALA A 260 40.38 41.99 21.32
C ALA A 260 40.32 42.80 20.01
N GLY A 261 39.17 42.75 19.33
CA GLY A 261 38.89 43.62 18.19
C GLY A 261 37.40 43.66 17.81
N LYS A 262 36.77 44.81 18.04
CA LYS A 262 35.41 45.20 17.59
C LYS A 262 35.19 44.96 16.09
N LYS A 263 33.97 44.53 15.71
CA LYS A 263 33.04 45.24 14.78
C LYS A 263 31.82 44.36 14.46
N GLY A 264 30.62 44.88 14.67
CA GLY A 264 29.39 44.31 14.13
C GLY A 264 29.14 44.73 12.68
N ILE A 265 28.22 44.03 12.00
CA ILE A 265 27.45 44.37 10.78
C ILE A 265 26.46 43.18 10.61
N SER A 266 25.16 43.36 10.89
CA SER A 266 24.05 43.64 9.96
C SER A 266 23.68 42.44 9.06
N SER A 267 22.57 41.76 9.38
CA SER A 267 21.95 40.74 8.51
C SER A 267 20.89 41.39 7.61
N GLU A 268 21.12 41.41 6.29
CA GLU A 268 20.07 41.69 5.31
C GLU A 268 19.25 40.42 5.04
N ILE A 269 17.92 40.55 5.14
CA ILE A 269 16.94 39.51 4.83
C ILE A 269 16.52 39.71 3.37
N ALA A 270 16.88 38.79 2.48
CA ALA A 270 16.44 38.80 1.08
C ALA A 270 15.03 38.18 0.97
N THR A 271 14.03 39.00 0.70
CA THR A 271 12.67 38.60 0.38
C THR A 271 12.57 38.16 -1.09
N ALA A 272 12.22 36.90 -1.34
CA ALA A 272 11.99 36.37 -2.68
C ALA A 272 10.51 36.52 -3.07
N THR A 273 10.23 37.33 -4.09
CA THR A 273 8.89 37.52 -4.67
C THR A 273 8.63 36.45 -5.73
N PHE A 274 7.57 35.66 -5.57
CA PHE A 274 7.14 34.66 -6.55
C PHE A 274 6.23 35.29 -7.61
N VAL A 275 6.62 35.18 -8.89
CA VAL A 275 5.77 35.53 -10.04
C VAL A 275 5.13 34.24 -10.55
N SER A 276 3.81 34.17 -10.50
CA SER A 276 3.03 33.04 -11.05
C SER A 276 2.75 33.30 -12.53
N ILE A 277 3.21 32.41 -13.41
CA ILE A 277 2.90 32.45 -14.84
C ILE A 277 1.69 31.54 -15.08
N THR A 278 0.55 32.12 -15.40
CA THR A 278 -0.63 31.39 -15.88
C THR A 278 -0.49 31.15 -17.39
N VAL A 279 -0.38 29.88 -17.78
CA VAL A 279 -0.45 29.47 -19.19
C VAL A 279 -1.92 29.20 -19.53
N ALA A 280 -2.51 30.07 -20.35
CA ALA A 280 -3.84 29.85 -20.91
C ALA A 280 -3.76 28.80 -22.03
N GLY A 281 -4.45 27.67 -21.84
CA GLY A 281 -4.59 26.63 -22.86
C GLY A 281 -5.57 27.05 -23.95
N LEU A 282 -5.10 27.11 -25.19
CA LEU A 282 -5.93 27.25 -26.39
C LEU A 282 -6.49 25.89 -26.78
N SER A 283 -7.78 25.67 -26.54
CA SER A 283 -8.53 24.53 -27.04
C SER A 283 -8.79 24.71 -28.54
N TRP A 284 -8.25 23.81 -29.36
CA TRP A 284 -8.68 23.65 -30.75
C TRP A 284 -9.77 22.59 -30.84
N VAL A 285 -10.94 23.03 -31.30
CA VAL A 285 -12.06 22.18 -31.73
C VAL A 285 -11.73 21.66 -33.12
N PHE A 286 -11.73 20.34 -33.30
CA PHE A 286 -11.89 19.74 -34.63
C PHE A 286 -13.17 18.93 -34.64
N GLY A 287 -14.13 19.41 -35.43
CA GLY A 287 -15.26 18.62 -35.91
C GLY A 287 -14.96 18.14 -37.33
N SER A 288 -15.19 16.85 -37.56
CA SER A 288 -15.78 16.21 -38.76
C SER A 288 -15.86 14.72 -38.48
#